data_AF-A0A0L7D257-F1
#
_entry.id   AF-A0A0L7D257-F1
#
_cell.length_a   1.000
_cell.length_b   1.000
_cell.length_c   1.000
_cell.angle_alpha   90.00
_cell.angle_beta   90.00
_cell.angle_gamma   90.00
#
_symmetry.space_group_name_H-M   'P 1'
#
loop_
_entity.id
_entity.type
_entity.pdbx_description
1 polymer ?
#
loop_
_entity_poly.entity_id
_entity_poly.type
_entity_poly.pdbx_seq_one_letter_code
_entity_poly.pdbx_strand_id
1 'polypeptide(L)' 'MLALEIKSSKYYRSHAALDNALNTDGYAIDRAIVLAETNVFQEKGITYLPMYMLSMLINE' A
#
# COMPACT_ATOMS: atom_id res chain seq x y z
N MET A 1 0.21 -8.79 9.51
CA MET A 1 1.37 -8.10 8.87
C MET A 1 0.91 -6.91 8.03
N LEU A 2 1.76 -5.88 7.85
CA LEU A 2 1.48 -4.71 6.98
C LEU A 2 2.31 -4.80 5.70
N ALA A 3 1.65 -4.73 4.54
CA ALA A 3 2.30 -4.56 3.25
C ALA A 3 2.39 -3.08 2.87
N LEU A 4 3.57 -2.67 2.38
CA LEU A 4 3.83 -1.32 1.87
C LEU A 4 4.21 -1.40 0.40
N GLU A 5 3.52 -0.66 -0.45
CA GLU A 5 3.93 -0.44 -1.84
C GLU A 5 4.18 1.05 -2.08
N ILE A 6 5.34 1.39 -2.63
CA ILE A 6 5.77 2.76 -2.87
C ILE A 6 5.85 2.98 -4.37
N LYS A 7 5.05 3.92 -4.91
CA LYS A 7 4.96 4.16 -6.36
C LYS A 7 4.99 5.66 -6.67
N SER A 8 6.03 6.11 -7.36
CA SER A 8 6.14 7.50 -7.84
C SER A 8 5.40 7.76 -9.16
N SER A 9 4.88 6.71 -9.81
CA SER A 9 4.23 6.83 -11.12
C SER A 9 2.73 7.11 -10.99
N LYS A 10 2.16 7.72 -12.04
CA LYS A 10 0.69 7.89 -12.19
C LYS A 10 -0.09 6.57 -12.23
N TYR A 11 0.60 5.44 -12.41
CA TYR A 11 0.01 4.09 -12.44
C TYR A 11 0.00 3.45 -11.04
N TYR A 12 -0.18 4.26 -10.01
CA TYR A 12 -0.14 3.78 -8.62
C TYR A 12 -1.35 2.91 -8.21
N ARG A 13 -2.32 2.69 -9.10
CA ARG A 13 -3.53 1.88 -8.85
C ARG A 13 -3.44 0.46 -9.40
N SER A 14 -2.33 0.10 -10.05
CA SER A 14 -2.11 -1.24 -10.62
C SER A 14 -1.10 -2.00 -9.78
N HIS A 15 -1.49 -3.16 -9.26
CA HIS A 15 -0.89 -3.76 -8.07
C HIS A 15 -0.48 -5.23 -8.24
N ALA A 16 0.07 -5.64 -9.39
CA ALA A 16 0.33 -7.06 -9.65
C ALA A 16 1.11 -7.79 -8.53
N ALA A 17 2.15 -7.16 -7.96
CA ALA A 17 2.93 -7.76 -6.87
C ALA A 17 2.17 -7.75 -5.54
N LEU A 18 1.52 -6.64 -5.19
CA LEU A 18 0.76 -6.51 -3.95
C LEU A 18 -0.48 -7.40 -3.96
N ASP A 19 -1.22 -7.47 -5.08
CA ASP A 19 -2.35 -8.35 -5.28
C ASP A 19 -1.93 -9.82 -5.09
N ASN A 20 -0.79 -10.23 -5.64
CA ASN A 20 -0.27 -11.58 -5.42
C ASN A 20 0.08 -11.84 -3.96
N ALA A 21 0.73 -10.88 -3.29
CA ALA A 21 1.08 -11.01 -1.87
C ALA A 21 -0.16 -11.13 -0.97
N LEU A 22 -1.19 -10.33 -1.24
CA LEU A 22 -2.46 -10.34 -0.50
C LEU A 22 -3.24 -11.64 -0.70
N ASN A 23 -3.09 -12.30 -1.85
CA ASN A 23 -3.77 -13.57 -2.16
C ASN A 23 -2.90 -14.80 -1.87
N THR A 24 -1.69 -14.64 -1.33
CA THR A 24 -0.82 -15.78 -1.00
C THR A 24 -1.11 -16.26 0.42
N ASP A 25 -1.67 -17.46 0.51
CA ASP A 25 -1.88 -18.14 1.80
C ASP A 25 -0.58 -18.26 2.60
N GLY A 26 -0.67 -18.03 3.91
CA GLY A 26 0.47 -18.13 4.83
C GLY A 26 1.26 -16.82 5.04
N TYR A 27 1.04 -15.78 4.25
CA TYR A 27 1.67 -14.47 4.49
C TYR A 27 1.01 -13.65 5.60
N ALA A 28 -0.27 -13.93 5.94
CA ALA A 28 -1.00 -13.22 7.00
C ALA A 28 -0.87 -11.68 6.90
N ILE A 29 -1.01 -11.14 5.68
CA ILE A 29 -1.08 -9.69 5.43
C ILE A 29 -2.50 -9.23 5.71
N ASP A 30 -2.67 -8.45 6.78
CA ASP A 30 -4.01 -8.00 7.22
C ASP A 30 -4.36 -6.62 6.65
N ARG A 31 -3.33 -5.87 6.24
CA ARG A 31 -3.44 -4.47 5.84
C ARG A 31 -2.43 -4.15 4.74
N ALA A 32 -2.82 -3.28 3.81
CA ALA A 32 -1.96 -2.76 2.76
C ALA A 32 -2.03 -1.23 2.70
N ILE A 33 -0.87 -0.60 2.54
CA ILE A 33 -0.74 0.83 2.26
C ILE A 33 0.01 1.02 0.94
N VAL A 34 -0.52 1.89 0.09
CA VAL A 34 0.15 2.39 -1.11
C VAL A 34 0.50 3.86 -0.89
N LEU A 35 1.79 4.18 -0.96
CA LEU A 35 2.32 5.54 -0.91
C LEU A 35 2.57 6.04 -2.33
N ALA A 36 1.90 7.13 -2.72
CA ALA A 36 1.93 7.65 -4.09
C ALA A 36 1.67 9.16 -4.16
N GLU A 37 1.76 9.74 -5.36
CA GLU A 37 1.30 11.11 -5.63
C GLU A 37 -0.24 11.16 -5.66
N THR A 38 -0.84 11.21 -4.48
CA THR A 38 -2.30 11.12 -4.32
C THR A 38 -2.78 11.76 -3.02
N ASN A 39 -4.09 11.85 -2.84
CA ASN A 39 -4.73 12.24 -1.58
C ASN A 39 -4.93 11.03 -0.67
N VAL A 40 -5.42 11.27 0.56
CA VAL A 40 -5.79 10.18 1.47
C VAL A 40 -7.13 9.58 1.03
N PHE A 41 -7.14 8.30 0.68
CA PHE A 41 -8.38 7.56 0.41
C PHE A 41 -8.19 6.04 0.58
N GLN A 42 -9.30 5.29 0.56
CA GLN A 42 -9.29 3.83 0.56
C GLN A 42 -10.00 3.29 -0.68
N GLU A 43 -9.48 2.20 -1.23
CA GLU A 43 -10.07 1.48 -2.35
C GLU A 43 -9.72 0.00 -2.25
N LYS A 44 -10.72 -0.88 -2.34
CA LYS A 44 -10.55 -2.36 -2.31
C LYS A 44 -9.72 -2.87 -1.12
N GLY A 45 -9.89 -2.29 0.06
CA GLY A 45 -9.16 -2.69 1.27
C GLY A 45 -7.71 -2.18 1.35
N ILE A 46 -7.25 -1.41 0.35
CA ILE A 46 -5.95 -0.75 0.34
C ILE A 46 -6.11 0.71 0.78
N THR A 47 -5.25 1.17 1.70
CA THR A 47 -5.18 2.58 2.09
C THR A 47 -4.14 3.29 1.24
N TYR A 48 -4.52 4.37 0.58
CA TYR A 48 -3.62 5.19 -0.23
C TYR A 48 -3.27 6.45 0.55
N LEU A 49 -1.97 6.71 0.65
CA LEU A 49 -1.44 7.88 1.34
C LEU A 49 -0.55 8.68 0.39
N PRO A 50 -0.54 10.03 0.51
CA PRO A 50 0.47 10.86 -0.11
C PRO A 50 1.89 10.40 0.25
N MET A 51 2.78 10.33 -0.73
CA MET A 51 4.15 9.81 -0.58
C MET A 51 4.92 10.43 0.59
N TYR A 52 4.73 11.74 0.85
CA TYR A 52 5.43 12.44 1.93
C TYR A 52 5.09 11.88 3.32
N MET A 53 3.94 11.22 3.49
CA MET A 53 3.53 10.60 4.75
C MET A 53 4.38 9.37 5.08
N LEU A 54 5.20 8.84 4.17
CA LEU A 54 6.16 7.78 4.48
C LEU A 54 7.10 8.20 5.63
N SER A 55 7.46 9.49 5.68
CA SER A 55 8.29 10.05 6.76
C SER A 55 7.64 9.98 8.16
N MET A 56 6.33 9.79 8.22
CA MET A 56 5.55 9.70 9.46
C MET A 56 5.31 8.26 9.91
N LEU A 57 5.79 7.27 9.15
CA LEU A 57 5.62 5.86 9.49
C LEU A 57 6.46 5.53 10.73
N ILE A 58 5.79 5.01 11.76
CA ILE A 58 6.42 4.53 12.99
C ILE A 58 6.21 3.01 13.05
N ASN A 59 7.27 2.27 13.34
CA ASN A 59 7.21 0.84 13.60
C ASN A 59 7.41 0.63 15.10
N GLU A 60 6.36 0.19 15.79
CA GLU A 60 6.37 -0.18 17.22
C GLU A 60 6.69 -1.65 17.39
#